data_AF-A0A4R1UV18-F1
#
_entry.id   AF-A0A4R1UV18-F1
#
_cell.length_a   1.000
_cell.length_b   1.000
_cell.length_c   1.000
_cell.angle_alpha   90.00
_cell.angle_beta   90.00
_cell.angle_gamma   90.00
#
_symmetry.space_group_name_H-M   'P 1'
#
loop_
_entity.id
_entity.type
_entity.pdbx_description
1 polymer ?
#
loop_
_entity_poly.entity_id
_entity_poly.type
_entity_poly.pdbx_seq_one_letter_code
_entity_poly.pdbx_strand_id
1 'polypeptide(L)'
;MTIPPLDHVEGDATGLTIPAHTAALTAAGPQFLTKAMRAFGALGPDNAVREIVRIEPCAGGSTGEKCFLSVTYERPDPALHCELFVKFSRDFSDAGRDNRGKHEMVGEVRFARYAAQHPLPVPTPRTYFADYNAASHTGMLITETIPFGNAGIEPQHQKCMDHLLGEPLAYYRVIVEALARIAAIQCRAEEASAIEAVFAYDAQALAASTGLRITASEVELREKLAELAAFVDDCGHLLPPGLALETIGKVAREAPQFLRRQEELSHYLTRPGPLIALCHWNANIDNCWFWRDREGQLHCGLMDWGNAGQINLAFALWGCLSGAPSDIWTDHLDELLGHFAATYAAASGAGIDADELLLNLRLYISFMGLSYFLDSPARIRARTPDLHNAHSYRDPLVTQDQSTRNQLHMLGNVLTVWQRFGLGADALPKLPENAGS
;
A
#
# COMPACT_ATOMS: atom_id res chain seq x y z
N MET A 1 -27.86 0.55 -8.05
CA MET A 1 -28.22 -0.66 -8.82
C MET A 1 -27.11 -1.67 -8.62
N THR A 2 -27.40 -2.83 -8.04
CA THR A 2 -26.46 -3.95 -7.94
C THR A 2 -26.31 -4.57 -9.33
N ILE A 3 -25.11 -4.48 -9.90
CA ILE A 3 -24.76 -5.18 -11.15
C ILE A 3 -24.83 -6.68 -10.83
N PRO A 4 -25.55 -7.50 -11.60
CA PRO A 4 -25.57 -8.95 -11.37
C PRO A 4 -24.14 -9.50 -11.42
N PRO A 5 -23.79 -10.47 -10.57
CA PRO A 5 -22.44 -11.03 -10.55
C PRO A 5 -22.10 -11.59 -11.93
N LEU A 6 -20.95 -11.18 -12.45
CA LEU A 6 -20.37 -11.78 -13.64
C LEU A 6 -19.58 -12.99 -13.14
N ASP A 7 -19.92 -14.20 -13.56
CA ASP A 7 -19.16 -15.39 -13.15
C ASP A 7 -17.78 -15.44 -13.83
N HIS A 8 -17.71 -14.95 -15.08
CA HIS A 8 -16.53 -15.05 -15.92
C HIS A 8 -16.35 -13.82 -16.82
N VAL A 9 -15.10 -13.52 -17.16
CA VAL A 9 -14.74 -12.51 -18.17
C VAL A 9 -13.60 -13.02 -19.04
N GLU A 10 -13.34 -12.40 -20.19
CA GLU A 10 -12.16 -12.69 -21.00
C GLU A 10 -11.00 -11.81 -20.55
N GLY A 11 -9.88 -12.40 -20.16
CA GLY A 11 -8.69 -11.66 -19.74
C GLY A 11 -8.00 -10.98 -20.91
N ASP A 12 -7.66 -9.70 -20.77
CA ASP A 12 -7.12 -8.89 -21.86
C ASP A 12 -5.73 -9.38 -22.31
N ALA A 13 -4.95 -9.99 -21.41
CA ALA A 13 -3.58 -10.38 -21.70
C ALA A 13 -3.43 -11.82 -22.20
N THR A 14 -4.33 -12.73 -21.80
CA THR A 14 -4.26 -14.16 -22.16
C THR A 14 -5.38 -14.64 -23.07
N GLY A 15 -6.47 -13.87 -23.22
CA GLY A 15 -7.68 -14.29 -23.93
C GLY A 15 -8.41 -15.46 -23.25
N LEU A 16 -8.05 -15.78 -22.00
CA LEU A 16 -8.69 -16.85 -21.25
C LEU A 16 -9.98 -16.36 -20.62
N THR A 17 -10.99 -17.23 -20.59
CA THR A 17 -12.16 -17.05 -19.72
C THR A 17 -11.73 -17.22 -18.26
N ILE A 18 -11.56 -16.11 -17.54
CA ILE A 18 -11.14 -16.07 -16.14
C ILE A 18 -12.36 -16.04 -15.21
N PRO A 19 -12.38 -16.85 -14.14
CA PRO A 19 -13.35 -16.74 -13.06
C PRO A 19 -13.25 -15.40 -12.34
N ALA A 20 -14.39 -14.82 -11.96
CA ALA A 20 -14.45 -13.52 -11.30
C ALA A 20 -14.53 -13.58 -9.77
N HIS A 21 -14.77 -14.77 -9.20
CA HIS A 21 -14.94 -15.01 -7.77
C HIS A 21 -14.67 -16.49 -7.42
N THR A 22 -14.61 -16.83 -6.13
CA THR A 22 -14.21 -18.18 -5.66
C THR A 22 -15.16 -19.27 -6.17
N ALA A 23 -16.48 -19.04 -6.15
CA ALA A 23 -17.43 -20.05 -6.63
C ALA A 23 -17.27 -20.39 -8.12
N ALA A 24 -16.98 -19.40 -8.97
CA ALA A 24 -16.70 -19.63 -10.39
C ALA A 24 -15.37 -20.37 -10.57
N LEU A 25 -14.35 -20.06 -9.76
CA LEU A 25 -13.08 -20.79 -9.78
C LEU A 25 -13.25 -22.26 -9.40
N THR A 26 -14.03 -22.54 -8.35
CA THR A 26 -14.37 -23.91 -7.94
C THR A 26 -15.06 -24.68 -9.07
N ALA A 27 -16.02 -24.04 -9.76
CA ALA A 27 -16.72 -24.65 -10.89
C ALA A 27 -15.81 -24.90 -12.10
N ALA A 28 -14.82 -24.02 -12.34
CA ALA A 28 -13.87 -24.13 -13.44
C ALA A 28 -12.83 -25.26 -13.23
N GLY A 29 -12.51 -25.58 -11.97
CA GLY A 29 -11.76 -26.78 -11.60
C GLY A 29 -10.26 -26.77 -12.00
N PRO A 30 -9.57 -27.91 -11.80
CA PRO A 30 -8.12 -28.03 -12.03
C PRO A 30 -7.71 -27.85 -13.51
N GLN A 31 -8.61 -28.09 -14.45
CA GLN A 31 -8.35 -27.88 -15.88
C GLN A 31 -8.13 -26.40 -16.21
N PHE A 32 -8.92 -25.50 -15.59
CA PHE A 32 -8.71 -24.07 -15.73
C PHE A 32 -7.34 -23.65 -15.17
N LEU A 33 -7.00 -24.08 -13.95
CA LEU A 33 -5.70 -23.77 -13.34
C LEU A 33 -4.53 -24.25 -14.21
N THR A 34 -4.62 -25.45 -14.76
CA THR A 34 -3.61 -25.97 -15.70
C THR A 34 -3.46 -25.06 -16.91
N LYS A 35 -4.57 -24.66 -17.54
CA LYS A 35 -4.55 -23.77 -18.71
C LYS A 35 -3.99 -22.39 -18.37
N ALA A 36 -4.43 -21.81 -17.25
CA ALA A 36 -4.01 -20.51 -16.76
C ALA A 36 -2.51 -20.48 -16.44
N MET A 37 -2.01 -21.42 -15.64
CA MET A 37 -0.59 -21.49 -15.26
C MET A 37 0.32 -21.76 -16.46
N ARG A 38 -0.11 -22.57 -17.43
CA ARG A 38 0.63 -22.78 -18.69
C ARG A 38 0.66 -21.53 -19.56
N ALA A 39 -0.49 -20.85 -19.73
CA ALA A 39 -0.56 -19.62 -20.51
C ALA A 39 0.30 -18.50 -19.89
N PHE A 40 0.43 -18.48 -18.56
CA PHE A 40 1.31 -17.56 -17.84
C PHE A 40 2.79 -17.96 -17.86
N GLY A 41 3.10 -19.23 -18.14
CA GLY A 41 4.46 -19.78 -18.13
C GLY A 41 4.92 -20.30 -16.76
N ALA A 42 4.03 -20.37 -15.76
CA ALA A 42 4.36 -20.90 -14.43
C ALA A 42 4.36 -22.44 -14.36
N LEU A 43 3.72 -23.12 -15.32
CA LEU A 43 3.63 -24.58 -15.41
C LEU A 43 4.06 -25.07 -16.80
N GLY A 44 4.91 -26.09 -16.84
CA GLY A 44 5.38 -26.71 -18.08
C GLY A 44 4.28 -27.46 -18.86
N PRO A 45 4.49 -27.73 -20.16
CA PRO A 45 3.52 -28.44 -21.01
C PRO A 45 3.33 -29.91 -20.61
N ASP A 46 4.27 -30.51 -19.88
CA ASP A 46 4.30 -31.92 -19.50
C ASP A 46 3.75 -32.20 -18.09
N ASN A 47 3.32 -31.16 -17.37
CA ASN A 47 2.71 -31.25 -16.05
C ASN A 47 1.34 -30.57 -16.01
N ALA A 48 0.46 -30.95 -15.09
CA ALA A 48 -0.88 -30.41 -14.95
C ALA A 48 -1.27 -30.33 -13.47
N VAL A 49 -2.17 -29.42 -13.14
CA VAL A 49 -2.89 -29.46 -11.86
C VAL A 49 -3.83 -30.66 -11.93
N ARG A 50 -3.63 -31.61 -11.03
CA ARG A 50 -4.42 -32.85 -10.94
C ARG A 50 -5.72 -32.61 -10.20
N GLU A 51 -5.64 -31.95 -9.04
CA GLU A 51 -6.76 -31.79 -8.12
C GLU A 51 -6.64 -30.50 -7.33
N ILE A 52 -7.80 -29.87 -7.07
CA ILE A 52 -7.95 -28.84 -6.04
C ILE A 52 -8.37 -29.58 -4.76
N VAL A 53 -7.44 -29.72 -3.82
CA VAL A 53 -7.65 -30.45 -2.56
C VAL A 53 -8.49 -29.61 -1.60
N ARG A 54 -8.31 -28.29 -1.63
CA ARG A 54 -8.93 -27.36 -0.68
C ARG A 54 -9.10 -26.00 -1.31
N ILE A 55 -10.22 -25.36 -1.02
CA ILE A 55 -10.46 -23.95 -1.29
C ILE A 55 -11.17 -23.32 -0.09
N GLU A 56 -10.56 -22.30 0.50
CA GLU A 56 -11.04 -21.70 1.75
C GLU A 56 -11.04 -20.17 1.64
N PRO A 57 -12.10 -19.47 2.08
CA PRO A 57 -12.10 -18.01 2.10
C PRO A 57 -10.93 -17.45 2.91
N CYS A 58 -10.25 -16.44 2.36
CA CYS A 58 -9.28 -15.66 3.11
C CYS A 58 -9.99 -14.44 3.70
N ALA A 59 -10.12 -14.42 5.03
CA ALA A 59 -10.82 -13.35 5.75
C ALA A 59 -10.04 -12.01 5.77
N GLY A 60 -8.76 -12.01 5.38
CA GLY A 60 -7.89 -10.85 5.45
C GLY A 60 -7.97 -9.89 4.24
N GLY A 61 -7.50 -8.66 4.45
CA GLY A 61 -7.32 -7.63 3.42
C GLY A 61 -8.59 -6.83 3.07
N SER A 62 -8.41 -5.60 2.59
CA SER A 62 -9.50 -4.61 2.46
C SER A 62 -10.17 -4.54 1.08
N THR A 63 -9.70 -5.32 0.10
CA THR A 63 -10.13 -5.20 -1.30
C THR A 63 -10.31 -6.55 -1.98
N GLY A 64 -11.38 -6.67 -2.76
CA GLY A 64 -11.70 -7.88 -3.54
C GLY A 64 -11.90 -9.14 -2.71
N GLU A 65 -12.49 -10.16 -3.33
CA GLU A 65 -12.61 -11.49 -2.76
C GLU A 65 -11.26 -12.23 -2.81
N LYS A 66 -11.01 -13.11 -1.84
CA LYS A 66 -9.76 -13.86 -1.74
C LYS A 66 -10.01 -15.27 -1.22
N CYS A 67 -9.20 -16.22 -1.65
CA CYS A 67 -9.20 -17.57 -1.10
C CYS A 67 -7.79 -18.17 -1.05
N PHE A 68 -7.60 -19.08 -0.10
CA PHE A 68 -6.48 -20.01 -0.09
C PHE A 68 -6.88 -21.26 -0.86
N LEU A 69 -5.92 -21.79 -1.62
CA LEU A 69 -6.11 -22.89 -2.55
C LEU A 69 -4.98 -23.90 -2.34
N SER A 70 -5.32 -25.16 -2.05
CA SER A 70 -4.34 -26.25 -2.02
C SER A 70 -4.53 -27.15 -3.24
N VAL A 71 -3.45 -27.41 -3.97
CA VAL A 71 -3.47 -28.21 -5.22
C VAL A 71 -2.48 -29.36 -5.17
N THR A 72 -2.73 -30.37 -6.00
CA THR A 72 -1.71 -31.35 -6.36
C THR A 72 -1.42 -31.31 -7.85
N TYR A 73 -0.20 -31.70 -8.21
CA TYR A 73 0.23 -31.80 -9.60
C TYR A 73 0.32 -33.26 -10.04
N GLU A 74 0.08 -33.53 -11.32
CA GLU A 74 0.23 -34.88 -11.90
C GLU A 74 1.65 -35.43 -11.71
N ARG A 75 2.64 -34.53 -11.81
CA ARG A 75 4.04 -34.83 -11.49
C ARG A 75 4.48 -33.92 -10.34
N PRO A 76 4.90 -34.47 -9.19
CA PRO A 76 5.51 -33.68 -8.13
C PRO A 76 6.72 -32.91 -8.69
N ASP A 77 6.76 -31.61 -8.43
CA ASP A 77 7.85 -30.73 -8.83
C ASP A 77 8.21 -29.84 -7.64
N PRO A 78 9.43 -29.95 -7.08
CA PRO A 78 9.85 -29.15 -5.93
C PRO A 78 9.93 -27.64 -6.24
N ALA A 79 9.90 -27.24 -7.51
CA ALA A 79 9.82 -25.85 -7.91
C ALA A 79 8.38 -25.31 -7.91
N LEU A 80 7.35 -26.13 -7.67
CA LEU A 80 5.96 -25.71 -7.62
C LEU A 80 5.40 -25.74 -6.19
N HIS A 81 4.67 -24.69 -5.83
CA HIS A 81 3.97 -24.57 -4.56
C HIS A 81 2.60 -25.25 -4.66
N CYS A 82 2.28 -26.08 -3.68
CA CYS A 82 0.95 -26.68 -3.56
C CYS A 82 -0.03 -25.77 -2.82
N GLU A 83 0.46 -24.84 -1.99
CA GLU A 83 -0.36 -23.87 -1.26
C GLU A 83 -0.31 -22.52 -1.98
N LEU A 84 -1.46 -22.10 -2.51
CA LEU A 84 -1.63 -20.94 -3.36
C LEU A 84 -2.61 -19.95 -2.74
N PHE A 85 -2.41 -18.67 -3.04
CA PHE A 85 -3.29 -17.58 -2.69
C PHE A 85 -3.92 -17.02 -3.95
N VAL A 86 -5.24 -16.82 -3.94
CA VAL A 86 -5.99 -16.25 -5.06
C VAL A 86 -6.64 -14.96 -4.61
N LYS A 87 -6.44 -13.90 -5.39
CA LYS A 87 -7.09 -12.60 -5.22
C LYS A 87 -7.91 -12.29 -6.47
N PHE A 88 -9.14 -11.88 -6.25
CA PHE A 88 -10.03 -11.35 -7.28
C PHE A 88 -10.14 -9.83 -7.13
N SER A 89 -10.35 -9.11 -8.22
CA SER A 89 -10.55 -7.65 -8.15
C SER A 89 -11.93 -7.30 -7.60
N ARG A 90 -12.89 -8.21 -7.75
CA ARG A 90 -14.29 -8.02 -7.40
C ARG A 90 -14.62 -8.67 -6.06
N ASP A 91 -15.58 -8.10 -5.35
CA ASP A 91 -16.28 -8.74 -4.24
C ASP A 91 -17.77 -8.39 -4.36
N PHE A 92 -18.53 -9.22 -5.07
CA PHE A 92 -19.94 -8.94 -5.33
C PHE A 92 -20.80 -8.95 -4.06
N SER A 93 -20.26 -9.43 -2.93
CA SER A 93 -20.96 -9.48 -1.64
C SER A 93 -20.64 -8.30 -0.72
N ASP A 94 -19.56 -7.56 -0.98
CA ASP A 94 -19.10 -6.43 -0.17
C ASP A 94 -18.74 -5.23 -1.07
N ALA A 95 -19.64 -4.25 -1.14
CA ALA A 95 -19.45 -3.04 -1.94
C ALA A 95 -18.22 -2.21 -1.52
N GLY A 96 -17.81 -2.26 -0.25
CA GLY A 96 -16.61 -1.56 0.22
C GLY A 96 -15.35 -2.18 -0.35
N ARG A 97 -15.27 -3.51 -0.33
CA ARG A 97 -14.16 -4.28 -0.90
C ARG A 97 -14.15 -4.24 -2.43
N ASP A 98 -15.33 -4.27 -3.07
CA ASP A 98 -15.48 -4.23 -4.53
C ASP A 98 -15.04 -2.90 -5.13
N ASN A 99 -15.51 -1.79 -4.56
CA ASN A 99 -15.32 -0.46 -5.13
C ASN A 99 -13.86 -0.07 -5.24
N ARG A 100 -13.05 -0.47 -4.26
CA ARG A 100 -11.60 -0.27 -4.29
C ARG A 100 -10.90 -1.37 -5.09
N GLY A 101 -11.19 -2.64 -4.80
CA GLY A 101 -10.49 -3.78 -5.38
C GLY A 101 -10.49 -3.80 -6.90
N LYS A 102 -11.60 -3.39 -7.53
CA LYS A 102 -11.73 -3.39 -8.99
C LYS A 102 -10.73 -2.47 -9.67
N HIS A 103 -10.29 -1.39 -9.01
CA HIS A 103 -9.32 -0.44 -9.56
C HIS A 103 -7.89 -0.72 -9.09
N GLU A 104 -7.71 -1.09 -7.81
CA GLU A 104 -6.36 -1.31 -7.25
C GLU A 104 -5.63 -2.49 -7.89
N MET A 105 -6.38 -3.50 -8.34
CA MET A 105 -5.81 -4.72 -8.92
C MET A 105 -5.16 -4.51 -10.30
N VAL A 106 -5.44 -3.41 -10.99
CA VAL A 106 -4.84 -3.12 -12.31
C VAL A 106 -3.31 -3.06 -12.21
N GLY A 107 -2.80 -2.28 -11.25
CA GLY A 107 -1.37 -2.16 -10.99
C GLY A 107 -0.76 -3.47 -10.53
N GLU A 108 -1.49 -4.22 -9.70
CA GLU A 108 -1.02 -5.50 -9.14
C GLU A 108 -0.86 -6.59 -10.20
N VAL A 109 -1.84 -6.73 -11.12
CA VAL A 109 -1.75 -7.69 -12.23
C VAL A 109 -0.60 -7.34 -13.17
N ARG A 110 -0.43 -6.04 -13.47
CA ARG A 110 0.70 -5.55 -14.27
C ARG A 110 2.04 -5.86 -13.61
N PHE A 111 2.14 -5.63 -12.30
CA PHE A 111 3.33 -5.94 -11.52
C PHE A 111 3.63 -7.43 -11.48
N ALA A 112 2.64 -8.28 -11.23
CA ALA A 112 2.81 -9.72 -11.20
C ALA A 112 3.35 -10.28 -12.53
N ARG A 113 2.89 -9.74 -13.66
CA ARG A 113 3.41 -10.07 -15.01
C ARG A 113 4.84 -9.57 -15.21
N TYR A 114 5.12 -8.33 -14.83
CA TYR A 114 6.46 -7.76 -14.91
C TYR A 114 7.48 -8.56 -14.07
N ALA A 115 7.15 -8.83 -12.81
CA ALA A 115 7.99 -9.58 -11.86
C ALA A 115 8.23 -11.03 -12.30
N ALA A 116 7.31 -11.64 -13.04
CA ALA A 116 7.49 -12.99 -13.59
C ALA A 116 8.53 -13.06 -14.73
N GLN A 117 8.83 -11.93 -15.35
CA GLN A 117 9.74 -11.84 -16.50
C GLN A 117 11.07 -11.12 -16.16
N HIS A 118 11.08 -10.30 -15.10
CA HIS A 118 12.20 -9.46 -14.73
C HIS A 118 12.64 -9.79 -13.29
N PRO A 119 13.90 -10.19 -13.07
CA PRO A 119 14.41 -10.43 -11.73
C PRO A 119 14.32 -9.18 -10.85
N LEU A 120 13.63 -9.29 -9.72
CA LEU A 120 13.52 -8.20 -8.75
C LEU A 120 14.63 -8.27 -7.69
N PRO A 121 15.12 -7.12 -7.17
CA PRO A 121 16.13 -7.05 -6.13
C PRO A 121 15.57 -7.31 -4.73
N VAL A 122 14.27 -7.62 -4.63
CA VAL A 122 13.59 -7.95 -3.39
C VAL A 122 12.69 -9.17 -3.61
N PRO A 123 12.50 -10.03 -2.60
CA PRO A 123 11.56 -11.14 -2.73
C PRO A 123 10.11 -10.67 -2.87
N THR A 124 9.41 -11.25 -3.83
CA THR A 124 7.96 -11.11 -4.07
C THR A 124 7.35 -12.51 -4.18
N PRO A 125 6.06 -12.71 -3.81
CA PRO A 125 5.43 -14.01 -3.97
C PRO A 125 5.51 -14.48 -5.43
N ARG A 126 5.91 -15.72 -5.65
CA ARG A 126 5.91 -16.34 -6.98
C ARG A 126 4.50 -16.29 -7.57
N THR A 127 4.37 -15.69 -8.74
CA THR A 127 3.11 -15.60 -9.46
C THR A 127 2.90 -16.83 -10.34
N TYR A 128 1.70 -17.39 -10.25
CA TYR A 128 1.24 -18.52 -11.05
C TYR A 128 0.31 -18.11 -12.19
N PHE A 129 -0.44 -17.02 -12.01
CA PHE A 129 -1.30 -16.45 -13.02
C PHE A 129 -1.67 -15.02 -12.66
N ALA A 130 -1.76 -14.13 -13.65
CA ALA A 130 -2.31 -12.79 -13.47
C ALA A 130 -2.93 -12.28 -14.78
N ASP A 131 -4.21 -11.93 -14.73
CA ASP A 131 -4.92 -11.30 -15.84
C ASP A 131 -6.09 -10.42 -15.35
N TYR A 132 -6.51 -9.50 -16.21
CA TYR A 132 -7.51 -8.47 -15.91
C TYR A 132 -8.28 -8.10 -17.18
N ASN A 133 -9.56 -7.80 -17.03
CA ASN A 133 -10.42 -7.24 -18.06
C ASN A 133 -10.72 -5.77 -17.74
N ALA A 134 -10.22 -4.86 -18.57
CA ALA A 134 -10.38 -3.42 -18.37
C ALA A 134 -11.84 -2.95 -18.47
N ALA A 135 -12.65 -3.57 -19.34
CA ALA A 135 -14.03 -3.14 -19.55
C ALA A 135 -14.93 -3.42 -18.34
N SER A 136 -14.76 -4.56 -17.68
CA SER A 136 -15.57 -4.97 -16.53
C SER A 136 -14.92 -4.67 -15.17
N HIS A 137 -13.65 -4.26 -15.19
CA HIS A 137 -12.78 -4.14 -14.02
C HIS A 137 -12.62 -5.45 -13.22
N THR A 138 -12.66 -6.59 -13.91
CA THR A 138 -12.61 -7.92 -13.29
C THR A 138 -11.25 -8.57 -13.58
N GLY A 139 -10.55 -9.02 -12.56
CA GLY A 139 -9.28 -9.73 -12.71
C GLY A 139 -9.05 -10.77 -11.64
N MET A 140 -8.05 -11.62 -11.89
CA MET A 140 -7.64 -12.70 -11.01
C MET A 140 -6.10 -12.78 -10.96
N LEU A 141 -5.57 -12.93 -9.76
CA LEU A 141 -4.16 -13.13 -9.46
C LEU A 141 -4.02 -14.40 -8.62
N ILE A 142 -3.08 -15.25 -8.99
CA ILE A 142 -2.70 -16.45 -8.25
C ILE A 142 -1.22 -16.35 -7.92
N THR A 143 -0.88 -16.43 -6.63
CA THR A 143 0.51 -16.50 -6.15
C THR A 143 0.72 -17.72 -5.26
N GLU A 144 1.97 -17.98 -4.89
CA GLU A 144 2.25 -18.80 -3.71
C GLU A 144 1.60 -18.20 -2.45
N THR A 145 1.37 -19.05 -1.44
CA THR A 145 1.03 -18.61 -0.09
C THR A 145 2.31 -18.40 0.72
N ILE A 146 2.44 -17.24 1.36
CA ILE A 146 3.54 -16.99 2.30
C ILE A 146 3.29 -17.76 3.61
N PRO A 147 4.22 -18.61 4.07
CA PRO A 147 3.99 -19.51 5.20
C PRO A 147 4.22 -18.82 6.56
N PHE A 148 3.47 -17.76 6.86
CA PHE A 148 3.60 -17.02 8.12
C PHE A 148 3.64 -17.93 9.36
N GLY A 149 4.60 -17.69 10.25
CA GLY A 149 4.83 -18.47 11.47
C GLY A 149 5.41 -19.88 11.24
N ASN A 150 5.78 -20.22 10.02
CA ASN A 150 6.29 -21.53 9.64
C ASN A 150 7.52 -21.38 8.73
N ALA A 151 8.29 -22.47 8.55
CA ALA A 151 9.42 -22.52 7.61
C ALA A 151 10.46 -21.39 7.77
N GLY A 152 10.65 -20.88 8.99
CA GLY A 152 11.59 -19.78 9.27
C GLY A 152 11.05 -18.38 8.96
N ILE A 153 9.79 -18.26 8.50
CA ILE A 153 9.09 -17.00 8.35
C ILE A 153 8.41 -16.63 9.67
N GLU A 154 8.54 -15.37 10.09
CA GLU A 154 7.89 -14.86 11.28
C GLU A 154 6.35 -14.90 11.15
N PRO A 155 5.59 -14.89 12.27
CA PRO A 155 4.16 -14.63 12.22
C PRO A 155 3.84 -13.31 11.51
N GLN A 156 2.67 -13.22 10.88
CA GLN A 156 2.26 -11.97 10.24
C GLN A 156 2.09 -10.87 11.30
N HIS A 157 2.75 -9.73 11.09
CA HIS A 157 2.63 -8.56 11.95
C HIS A 157 1.45 -7.70 11.48
N GLN A 158 0.57 -7.30 12.40
CA GLN A 158 -0.60 -6.48 12.05
C GLN A 158 -0.24 -5.00 11.99
N LYS A 159 -0.77 -4.29 10.99
CA LYS A 159 -0.63 -2.83 10.87
C LYS A 159 -1.07 -2.10 12.14
N CYS A 160 -0.27 -1.12 12.55
CA CYS A 160 -0.47 -0.30 13.75
C CYS A 160 -0.46 -1.12 15.05
N MET A 161 0.14 -2.31 15.07
CA MET A 161 0.36 -3.13 16.28
C MET A 161 1.85 -3.28 16.60
N ASP A 162 2.69 -2.40 16.04
CA ASP A 162 4.14 -2.62 15.96
C ASP A 162 4.84 -2.40 17.30
N HIS A 163 4.13 -1.83 18.28
CA HIS A 163 4.55 -1.80 19.68
C HIS A 163 4.68 -3.20 20.31
N LEU A 164 4.20 -4.25 19.62
CA LEU A 164 4.42 -5.64 20.00
C LEU A 164 5.78 -6.19 19.54
N LEU A 165 6.47 -5.49 18.63
CA LEU A 165 7.81 -5.85 18.19
C LEU A 165 8.83 -5.41 19.24
N GLY A 166 9.86 -6.24 19.44
CA GLY A 166 10.98 -5.88 20.32
C GLY A 166 11.83 -4.72 19.79
N GLU A 167 11.97 -4.62 18.47
CA GLU A 167 12.80 -3.59 17.81
C GLU A 167 12.15 -3.11 16.50
N PRO A 168 11.09 -2.28 16.55
CA PRO A 168 10.35 -1.85 15.36
C PRO A 168 11.22 -1.20 14.27
N LEU A 169 12.21 -0.40 14.67
CA LEU A 169 13.11 0.30 13.73
C LEU A 169 13.84 -0.67 12.78
N ALA A 170 14.24 -1.85 13.26
CA ALA A 170 14.94 -2.84 12.44
C ALA A 170 14.04 -3.33 11.28
N TYR A 171 12.75 -3.51 11.53
CA TYR A 171 11.76 -3.91 10.52
C TYR A 171 11.55 -2.80 9.49
N TYR A 172 11.38 -1.56 9.94
CA TYR A 172 11.22 -0.44 9.01
C TYR A 172 12.46 -0.19 8.17
N ARG A 173 13.67 -0.41 8.70
CA ARG A 173 14.91 -0.29 7.93
C ARG A 173 14.93 -1.24 6.74
N VAL A 174 14.58 -2.51 6.93
CA VAL A 174 14.60 -3.50 5.83
C VAL A 174 13.48 -3.24 4.82
N ILE A 175 12.32 -2.75 5.24
CA ILE A 175 11.24 -2.36 4.31
C ILE A 175 11.67 -1.15 3.48
N VAL A 176 12.20 -0.11 4.12
CA VAL A 176 12.70 1.10 3.44
C VAL A 176 13.83 0.75 2.46
N GLU A 177 14.71 -0.17 2.84
CA GLU A 177 15.75 -0.70 1.96
C GLU A 177 15.16 -1.39 0.73
N ALA A 178 14.14 -2.25 0.92
CA ALA A 178 13.45 -2.94 -0.17
C ALA A 178 12.83 -1.94 -1.16
N LEU A 179 12.15 -0.91 -0.65
CA LEU A 179 11.55 0.14 -1.48
C LEU A 179 12.60 0.92 -2.28
N ALA A 180 13.73 1.28 -1.67
CA ALA A 180 14.82 1.97 -2.35
C ALA A 180 15.41 1.11 -3.48
N ARG A 181 15.62 -0.19 -3.23
CA ARG A 181 16.14 -1.15 -4.22
C ARG A 181 15.19 -1.31 -5.41
N ILE A 182 13.88 -1.36 -5.18
CA ILE A 182 12.87 -1.47 -6.25
C ILE A 182 12.84 -0.21 -7.09
N ALA A 183 12.77 0.96 -6.45
CA ALA A 183 12.75 2.23 -7.17
C ALA A 183 14.01 2.44 -8.04
N ALA A 184 15.16 1.96 -7.57
CA ALA A 184 16.43 2.05 -8.28
C ALA A 184 16.49 1.22 -9.57
N ILE A 185 15.61 0.22 -9.77
CA ILE A 185 15.58 -0.62 -10.98
C ILE A 185 15.39 0.25 -12.23
N GLN A 186 14.52 1.27 -12.14
CA GLN A 186 14.17 2.16 -13.24
C GLN A 186 15.35 3.00 -13.75
N CYS A 187 16.47 3.09 -13.01
CA CYS A 187 17.67 3.76 -13.49
C CYS A 187 18.47 2.93 -14.51
N ARG A 188 18.13 1.65 -14.70
CA ARG A 188 18.74 0.79 -15.72
C ARG A 188 17.98 0.99 -17.04
N ALA A 189 18.68 1.30 -18.13
CA ALA A 189 18.05 1.72 -19.39
C ALA A 189 17.02 0.70 -19.96
N GLU A 190 17.35 -0.60 -19.92
CA GLU A 190 16.44 -1.66 -20.37
C GLU A 190 15.19 -1.74 -19.49
N GLU A 191 15.36 -1.66 -18.18
CA GLU A 191 14.26 -1.71 -17.21
C GLU A 191 13.38 -0.46 -17.26
N ALA A 192 13.97 0.72 -17.46
CA ALA A 192 13.23 1.97 -17.65
C ALA A 192 12.22 1.84 -18.79
N SER A 193 12.66 1.25 -19.91
CA SER A 193 11.81 1.04 -21.08
C SER A 193 10.71 0.01 -20.82
N ALA A 194 11.05 -1.09 -20.13
CA ALA A 194 10.08 -2.12 -19.75
C ALA A 194 9.02 -1.60 -18.76
N ILE A 195 9.46 -0.83 -17.76
CA ILE A 195 8.58 -0.21 -16.76
C ILE A 195 7.66 0.80 -17.44
N GLU A 196 8.16 1.67 -18.33
CA GLU A 196 7.32 2.65 -19.03
C GLU A 196 6.26 1.95 -19.92
N ALA A 197 6.63 0.84 -20.57
CA ALA A 197 5.68 0.08 -21.39
C ALA A 197 4.54 -0.56 -20.58
N VAL A 198 4.81 -0.96 -19.33
CA VAL A 198 3.82 -1.63 -18.45
C VAL A 198 3.07 -0.63 -17.57
N PHE A 199 3.76 0.42 -17.11
CA PHE A 199 3.34 1.39 -16.10
C PHE A 199 3.51 2.82 -16.61
N ALA A 200 2.98 3.12 -17.80
CA ALA A 200 3.07 4.46 -18.39
C ALA A 200 2.76 5.57 -17.36
N TYR A 201 3.65 6.55 -17.28
CA TYR A 201 3.50 7.63 -16.31
C TYR A 201 2.40 8.60 -16.72
N ASP A 202 1.44 8.83 -15.84
CA ASP A 202 0.38 9.82 -16.02
C ASP A 202 0.23 10.64 -14.73
N ALA A 203 0.74 11.88 -14.77
CA ALA A 203 0.69 12.81 -13.64
C ALA A 203 -0.75 13.14 -13.20
N GLN A 204 -1.70 13.19 -14.14
CA GLN A 204 -3.10 13.50 -13.86
C GLN A 204 -3.79 12.30 -13.21
N ALA A 205 -3.57 11.10 -13.75
CA ALA A 205 -4.08 9.87 -13.14
C ALA A 205 -3.47 9.63 -11.75
N LEU A 206 -2.18 9.91 -11.57
CA LEU A 206 -1.51 9.88 -10.28
C LEU A 206 -2.21 10.83 -9.31
N ALA A 207 -2.36 12.11 -9.63
CA ALA A 207 -3.01 13.08 -8.75
C ALA A 207 -4.45 12.66 -8.36
N ALA A 208 -5.21 12.12 -9.32
CA ALA A 208 -6.58 11.69 -9.11
C ALA A 208 -6.71 10.46 -8.20
N SER A 209 -5.73 9.55 -8.24
CA SER A 209 -5.76 8.27 -7.50
C SER A 209 -5.08 8.31 -6.12
N THR A 210 -4.29 9.34 -5.84
CA THR A 210 -3.39 9.38 -4.67
C THR A 210 -3.81 10.32 -3.55
N GLY A 211 -4.99 10.95 -3.66
CA GLY A 211 -5.53 11.83 -2.63
C GLY A 211 -4.94 13.25 -2.64
N LEU A 212 -4.30 13.66 -3.74
CA LEU A 212 -3.76 15.02 -3.94
C LEU A 212 -4.83 16.07 -4.26
N ARG A 213 -6.04 15.89 -3.75
CA ARG A 213 -7.16 16.81 -3.91
C ARG A 213 -7.95 16.89 -2.62
N ILE A 214 -8.07 18.11 -2.10
CA ILE A 214 -8.92 18.41 -0.97
C ILE A 214 -10.27 18.84 -1.54
N THR A 215 -11.29 18.02 -1.32
CA THR A 215 -12.65 18.25 -1.86
C THR A 215 -13.51 19.12 -0.95
N ALA A 216 -13.15 19.24 0.32
CA ALA A 216 -13.83 20.11 1.27
C ALA A 216 -13.61 21.59 0.93
N SER A 217 -14.69 22.37 1.00
CA SER A 217 -14.65 23.84 1.00
C SER A 217 -13.95 24.40 2.25
N GLU A 218 -13.57 25.68 2.24
CA GLU A 218 -12.99 26.31 3.44
C GLU A 218 -13.92 26.25 4.66
N VAL A 219 -15.24 26.26 4.45
CA VAL A 219 -16.23 26.17 5.54
C VAL A 219 -16.24 24.74 6.11
N GLU A 220 -16.41 23.73 5.26
CA GLU A 220 -16.37 22.32 5.68
C GLU A 220 -15.03 21.97 6.34
N LEU A 221 -13.93 22.53 5.84
CA LEU A 221 -12.60 22.35 6.43
C LEU A 221 -12.55 22.86 7.87
N ARG A 222 -13.13 24.03 8.16
CA ARG A 222 -13.21 24.58 9.53
C ARG A 222 -14.08 23.72 10.43
N GLU A 223 -15.19 23.19 9.92
CA GLU A 223 -16.06 22.29 10.67
C GLU A 223 -15.34 21.00 11.05
N LYS A 224 -14.66 20.35 10.10
CA LYS A 224 -13.86 19.14 10.35
C LYS A 224 -12.73 19.39 11.34
N LEU A 225 -12.09 20.56 11.29
CA LEU A 225 -11.05 20.95 12.25
C LEU A 225 -11.61 21.17 13.66
N ALA A 226 -12.83 21.73 13.77
CA ALA A 226 -13.51 21.85 15.06
C ALA A 226 -13.88 20.47 15.62
N GLU A 227 -14.34 19.54 14.76
CA GLU A 227 -14.60 18.16 15.17
C GLU A 227 -13.32 17.44 15.63
N LEU A 228 -12.20 17.64 14.92
CA LEU A 228 -10.90 17.12 15.33
C LEU A 228 -10.46 17.69 16.67
N ALA A 229 -10.63 19.00 16.90
CA ALA A 229 -10.30 19.62 18.19
C ALA A 229 -11.13 19.00 19.33
N ALA A 230 -12.44 18.80 19.13
CA ALA A 230 -13.30 18.14 20.10
C ALA A 230 -12.90 16.66 20.31
N PHE A 231 -12.47 15.97 19.27
CA PHE A 231 -11.96 14.60 19.38
C PHE A 231 -10.66 14.53 20.17
N VAL A 232 -9.73 15.46 19.96
CA VAL A 232 -8.47 15.53 20.72
C VAL A 232 -8.70 15.89 22.18
N ASP A 233 -9.70 16.73 22.47
CA ASP A 233 -10.09 17.06 23.85
C ASP A 233 -10.65 15.83 24.59
N ASP A 234 -11.51 15.05 23.93
CA ASP A 234 -12.19 13.88 24.49
C ASP A 234 -11.31 12.61 24.52
N CYS A 235 -10.49 12.40 23.49
CA CYS A 235 -9.74 11.16 23.24
C CYS A 235 -8.22 11.40 23.14
N GLY A 236 -7.70 12.55 23.59
CA GLY A 236 -6.30 12.91 23.45
C GLY A 236 -5.31 11.96 24.14
N HIS A 237 -5.75 11.27 25.19
CA HIS A 237 -4.97 10.23 25.88
C HIS A 237 -4.70 8.98 25.03
N LEU A 238 -5.40 8.83 23.90
CA LEU A 238 -5.20 7.75 22.94
C LEU A 238 -4.24 8.13 21.82
N LEU A 239 -3.82 9.40 21.74
CA LEU A 239 -2.90 9.91 20.74
C LEU A 239 -1.46 9.92 21.27
N PRO A 240 -0.45 10.01 20.38
CA PRO A 240 0.95 10.15 20.77
C PRO A 240 1.18 11.26 21.82
N PRO A 241 2.04 11.03 22.84
CA PRO A 241 2.35 12.02 23.85
C PRO A 241 2.85 13.34 23.24
N GLY A 242 2.41 14.47 23.80
CA GLY A 242 2.80 15.80 23.34
C GLY A 242 1.91 16.39 22.25
N LEU A 243 0.99 15.62 21.66
CA LEU A 243 -0.07 16.18 20.82
C LEU A 243 -1.08 16.92 21.70
N ALA A 244 -1.16 18.23 21.51
CA ALA A 244 -2.04 19.12 22.26
C ALA A 244 -3.02 19.87 21.33
N LEU A 245 -4.04 20.49 21.92
CA LEU A 245 -4.94 21.40 21.21
C LEU A 245 -4.20 22.53 20.48
N GLU A 246 -3.01 22.92 20.94
CA GLU A 246 -2.14 23.87 20.25
C GLU A 246 -1.74 23.39 18.84
N THR A 247 -1.42 22.09 18.69
CA THR A 247 -1.12 21.48 17.38
C THR A 247 -2.32 21.61 16.45
N ILE A 248 -3.54 21.38 16.97
CA ILE A 248 -4.77 21.53 16.18
C ILE A 248 -5.01 22.99 15.80
N GLY A 249 -4.73 23.93 16.71
CA GLY A 249 -4.75 25.36 16.42
C GLY A 249 -3.77 25.74 15.31
N LYS A 250 -2.58 25.12 15.26
CA LYS A 250 -1.61 25.29 14.17
C LYS A 250 -2.16 24.75 12.85
N VAL A 251 -2.65 23.51 12.83
CA VAL A 251 -3.27 22.91 11.63
C VAL A 251 -4.40 23.80 11.12
N ALA A 252 -5.25 24.33 12.00
CA ALA A 252 -6.38 25.18 11.62
C ALA A 252 -5.95 26.53 10.99
N ARG A 253 -4.80 27.09 11.37
CA ARG A 253 -4.23 28.29 10.74
C ARG A 253 -3.58 27.99 9.39
N GLU A 254 -3.00 26.81 9.25
CA GLU A 254 -2.18 26.42 8.09
C GLU A 254 -3.03 25.81 6.96
N ALA A 255 -4.06 25.02 7.29
CA ALA A 255 -4.85 24.26 6.31
C ALA A 255 -5.54 25.13 5.23
N PRO A 256 -6.14 26.31 5.53
CA PRO A 256 -6.71 27.16 4.48
C PRO A 256 -5.65 27.68 3.49
N GLN A 257 -4.42 27.90 3.96
CA GLN A 257 -3.32 28.35 3.09
C GLN A 257 -2.88 27.22 2.15
N PHE A 258 -2.80 25.99 2.68
CA PHE A 258 -2.50 24.80 1.90
C PHE A 258 -3.59 24.55 0.84
N LEU A 259 -4.87 24.66 1.21
CA LEU A 259 -6.00 24.49 0.30
C LEU A 259 -5.94 25.44 -0.90
N ARG A 260 -5.57 26.71 -0.68
CA ARG A 260 -5.42 27.71 -1.76
C ARG A 260 -4.28 27.41 -2.73
N ARG A 261 -3.26 26.65 -2.30
CA ARG A 261 -2.10 26.25 -3.13
C ARG A 261 -2.19 24.80 -3.61
N GLN A 262 -3.30 24.09 -3.39
CA GLN A 262 -3.36 22.65 -3.62
C GLN A 262 -3.02 22.25 -5.07
N GLU A 263 -3.39 23.05 -6.07
CA GLU A 263 -3.10 22.74 -7.47
C GLU A 263 -1.60 22.84 -7.77
N GLU A 264 -0.95 23.91 -7.29
CA GLU A 264 0.49 24.11 -7.39
C GLU A 264 1.28 22.98 -6.71
N LEU A 265 0.86 22.61 -5.49
CA LEU A 265 1.50 21.55 -4.70
C LEU A 265 1.26 20.15 -5.29
N SER A 266 0.07 19.90 -5.82
CA SER A 266 -0.26 18.65 -6.50
C SER A 266 0.60 18.49 -7.75
N HIS A 267 0.69 19.54 -8.58
CA HIS A 267 1.56 19.55 -9.76
C HIS A 267 3.04 19.38 -9.39
N TYR A 268 3.50 20.00 -8.30
CA TYR A 268 4.86 19.82 -7.81
C TYR A 268 5.15 18.35 -7.46
N LEU A 269 4.23 17.67 -6.78
CA LEU A 269 4.40 16.28 -6.37
C LEU A 269 4.27 15.27 -7.53
N THR A 270 3.61 15.65 -8.63
CA THR A 270 3.40 14.80 -9.81
C THR A 270 4.22 15.24 -11.02
N ARG A 271 5.18 16.15 -10.85
CA ARG A 271 6.11 16.47 -11.93
C ARG A 271 7.01 15.26 -12.23
N PRO A 272 7.22 14.89 -13.51
CA PRO A 272 8.24 13.90 -13.86
C PRO A 272 9.60 14.31 -13.29
N GLY A 273 10.34 13.36 -12.73
CA GLY A 273 11.63 13.65 -12.10
C GLY A 273 12.22 12.45 -11.36
N PRO A 274 13.37 12.63 -10.69
CA PRO A 274 14.10 11.54 -10.02
C PRO A 274 13.33 10.92 -8.85
N LEU A 275 12.29 11.59 -8.34
CA LEU A 275 11.42 11.08 -7.29
C LEU A 275 10.20 10.31 -7.81
N ILE A 276 10.04 10.14 -9.13
CA ILE A 276 9.01 9.26 -9.70
C ILE A 276 9.68 7.94 -10.10
N ALA A 277 9.22 6.83 -9.53
CA ALA A 277 9.72 5.50 -9.88
C ALA A 277 8.64 4.42 -9.68
N LEU A 278 8.85 3.24 -10.25
CA LEU A 278 8.09 2.05 -9.88
C LEU A 278 8.19 1.81 -8.37
N CYS A 279 7.06 1.87 -7.66
CA CYS A 279 7.05 1.63 -6.22
C CYS A 279 5.88 0.75 -5.77
N HIS A 280 6.00 0.26 -4.55
CA HIS A 280 4.91 -0.32 -3.79
C HIS A 280 4.12 0.78 -3.07
N TRP A 281 2.81 0.88 -3.34
CA TRP A 281 1.96 1.94 -2.78
C TRP A 281 1.77 1.85 -1.26
N ASN A 282 1.65 0.63 -0.71
CA ASN A 282 1.28 0.40 0.69
C ASN A 282 2.14 -0.72 1.32
N ALA A 283 3.47 -0.53 1.35
CA ALA A 283 4.40 -1.48 1.97
C ALA A 283 4.44 -1.33 3.50
N ASN A 284 3.26 -1.30 4.13
CA ASN A 284 3.16 -1.39 5.58
C ASN A 284 3.59 -2.80 6.02
N ILE A 285 3.89 -2.94 7.32
CA ILE A 285 4.42 -4.18 7.88
C ILE A 285 3.53 -5.41 7.66
N ASP A 286 2.21 -5.23 7.57
CA ASP A 286 1.23 -6.30 7.31
C ASP A 286 1.23 -6.81 5.87
N ASN A 287 1.83 -6.05 4.96
CA ASN A 287 2.08 -6.39 3.56
C ASN A 287 3.53 -6.86 3.34
N CYS A 288 4.24 -7.18 4.42
CA CYS A 288 5.59 -7.73 4.40
C CYS A 288 5.63 -9.10 5.07
N TRP A 289 6.64 -9.90 4.73
CA TRP A 289 7.02 -11.06 5.54
C TRP A 289 8.50 -10.99 5.88
N PHE A 290 8.84 -11.53 7.04
CA PHE A 290 10.17 -11.38 7.63
C PHE A 290 10.77 -12.74 7.94
N TRP A 291 12.09 -12.83 7.78
CA TRP A 291 12.87 -13.97 8.23
C TRP A 291 14.25 -13.48 8.66
N ARG A 292 14.96 -14.35 9.37
CA ARG A 292 16.37 -14.15 9.67
C ARG A 292 17.21 -15.18 8.92
N ASP A 293 18.32 -14.74 8.37
CA ASP A 293 19.29 -15.66 7.77
C ASP A 293 20.10 -16.40 8.84
N ARG A 294 21.12 -17.16 8.42
CA ARG A 294 21.94 -17.98 9.32
C ARG A 294 22.78 -17.12 10.27
N GLU A 295 23.07 -15.89 9.88
CA GLU A 295 23.82 -14.89 10.62
C GLU A 295 22.91 -14.06 11.55
N GLY A 296 21.60 -14.26 11.48
CA GLY A 296 20.60 -13.58 12.30
C GLY A 296 20.16 -12.23 11.74
N GLN A 297 20.62 -11.85 10.55
CA GLN A 297 20.25 -10.62 9.87
C GLN A 297 18.76 -10.68 9.48
N LEU A 298 18.02 -9.62 9.79
CA LEU A 298 16.62 -9.49 9.39
C LEU A 298 16.52 -9.16 7.90
N HIS A 299 15.59 -9.83 7.22
CA HIS A 299 15.25 -9.58 5.83
C HIS A 299 13.73 -9.45 5.68
N CYS A 300 13.28 -8.85 4.57
CA CYS A 300 11.87 -8.81 4.24
C CYS A 300 11.59 -9.08 2.75
N GLY A 301 10.38 -9.56 2.47
CA GLY A 301 9.78 -9.57 1.15
C GLY A 301 8.47 -8.82 1.14
N LEU A 302 8.00 -8.42 -0.05
CA LEU A 302 6.85 -7.54 -0.23
C LEU A 302 5.73 -8.24 -1.01
N MET A 303 4.50 -8.15 -0.50
CA MET A 303 3.29 -8.71 -1.10
C MET A 303 2.17 -7.65 -1.16
N ASP A 304 1.07 -7.96 -1.84
CA ASP A 304 -0.09 -7.07 -1.98
C ASP A 304 0.23 -5.76 -2.72
N TRP A 305 0.61 -5.92 -3.99
CA TRP A 305 1.06 -4.85 -4.89
C TRP A 305 -0.10 -4.05 -5.51
N GLY A 306 -1.21 -3.92 -4.78
CA GLY A 306 -2.33 -3.05 -5.17
C GLY A 306 -1.85 -1.63 -5.44
N ASN A 307 -2.29 -1.03 -6.55
CA ASN A 307 -1.82 0.27 -7.05
C ASN A 307 -0.30 0.36 -7.35
N ALA A 308 0.39 -0.76 -7.59
CA ALA A 308 1.76 -0.69 -8.09
C ALA A 308 1.83 0.11 -9.41
N GLY A 309 2.84 0.97 -9.51
CA GLY A 309 3.05 1.82 -10.67
C GLY A 309 4.14 2.85 -10.43
N GLN A 310 4.34 3.72 -11.42
CA GLN A 310 5.24 4.87 -11.30
C GLN A 310 4.59 5.94 -10.43
N ILE A 311 5.07 6.07 -9.18
CA ILE A 311 4.55 7.01 -8.19
C ILE A 311 5.70 7.79 -7.55
N ASN A 312 5.35 8.87 -6.83
CA ASN A 312 6.34 9.61 -6.06
C ASN A 312 6.88 8.77 -4.90
N LEU A 313 8.21 8.72 -4.73
CA LEU A 313 8.90 7.99 -3.67
C LEU A 313 8.38 8.35 -2.26
N ALA A 314 8.01 9.62 -2.06
CA ALA A 314 7.39 10.08 -0.83
C ALA A 314 6.05 9.40 -0.53
N PHE A 315 5.30 9.02 -1.57
CA PHE A 315 4.00 8.37 -1.41
C PHE A 315 4.20 6.92 -0.97
N ALA A 316 5.18 6.24 -1.55
CA ALA A 316 5.61 4.90 -1.12
C ALA A 316 6.11 4.89 0.33
N LEU A 317 6.90 5.90 0.72
CA LEU A 317 7.38 6.04 2.10
C LEU A 317 6.25 6.32 3.09
N TRP A 318 5.28 7.18 2.75
CA TRP A 318 4.07 7.31 3.57
C TRP A 318 3.31 5.98 3.66
N GLY A 319 3.14 5.29 2.53
CA GLY A 319 2.52 3.97 2.47
C GLY A 319 3.23 2.90 3.31
N CYS A 320 4.52 3.06 3.58
CA CYS A 320 5.32 2.21 4.46
C CYS A 320 5.22 2.63 5.93
N LEU A 321 5.46 3.90 6.22
CA LEU A 321 5.70 4.41 7.57
C LEU A 321 4.42 4.86 8.29
N SER A 322 3.30 5.02 7.57
CA SER A 322 2.07 5.56 8.14
C SER A 322 1.52 4.76 9.32
N GLY A 323 1.71 3.44 9.34
CA GLY A 323 1.38 2.56 10.46
C GLY A 323 2.44 2.47 11.56
N ALA A 324 3.63 3.04 11.35
CA ALA A 324 4.78 2.90 12.26
C ALA A 324 4.54 3.57 13.61
N PRO A 325 5.18 3.10 14.69
CA PRO A 325 5.19 3.80 15.98
C PRO A 325 5.64 5.27 15.82
N SER A 326 5.09 6.18 16.62
CA SER A 326 5.32 7.61 16.40
C SER A 326 6.75 8.06 16.71
N ASP A 327 7.52 7.29 17.49
CA ASP A 327 8.96 7.50 17.69
C ASP A 327 9.78 7.31 16.40
N ILE A 328 9.32 6.46 15.48
CA ILE A 328 9.90 6.37 14.13
C ILE A 328 9.80 7.73 13.41
N TRP A 329 8.70 8.45 13.59
CA TRP A 329 8.48 9.76 12.99
C TRP A 329 9.22 10.89 13.72
N THR A 330 9.33 10.83 15.04
CA THR A 330 10.00 11.90 15.81
C THR A 330 11.51 11.74 15.83
N ASP A 331 12.01 10.52 15.96
CA ASP A 331 13.40 10.26 16.35
C ASP A 331 14.21 9.62 15.21
N HIS A 332 13.56 8.87 14.31
CA HIS A 332 14.25 8.05 13.30
C HIS A 332 13.96 8.41 11.84
N LEU A 333 13.10 9.39 11.56
CA LEU A 333 12.72 9.71 10.19
C LEU A 333 13.93 10.11 9.33
N ASP A 334 14.78 11.00 9.83
CA ASP A 334 15.95 11.48 9.08
C ASP A 334 16.96 10.35 8.81
N GLU A 335 17.11 9.44 9.78
CA GLU A 335 17.93 8.23 9.63
C GLU A 335 17.37 7.30 8.54
N LEU A 336 16.06 7.07 8.50
CA LEU A 336 15.42 6.22 7.49
C LEU A 336 15.47 6.86 6.10
N LEU A 337 15.28 8.18 5.99
CA LEU A 337 15.43 8.90 4.71
C LEU A 337 16.87 8.86 4.20
N GLY A 338 17.85 9.02 5.09
CA GLY A 338 19.26 8.82 4.77
C GLY A 338 19.57 7.39 4.31
N HIS A 339 19.02 6.39 4.99
CA HIS A 339 19.15 4.98 4.61
C HIS A 339 18.54 4.69 3.23
N PHE A 340 17.36 5.24 2.95
CA PHE A 340 16.71 5.14 1.65
C PHE A 340 17.58 5.75 0.55
N ALA A 341 18.04 7.00 0.72
CA ALA A 341 18.85 7.70 -0.27
C ALA A 341 20.19 7.00 -0.54
N ALA A 342 20.86 6.51 0.51
CA ALA A 342 22.10 5.76 0.40
C ALA A 342 21.90 4.43 -0.33
N THR A 343 20.84 3.68 0.01
CA THR A 343 20.50 2.42 -0.64
C THR A 343 20.15 2.63 -2.12
N TYR A 344 19.35 3.65 -2.40
CA TYR A 344 18.97 4.00 -3.77
C TYR A 344 20.22 4.32 -4.59
N ALA A 345 21.09 5.20 -4.09
CA ALA A 345 22.33 5.58 -4.78
C ALA A 345 23.27 4.39 -5.02
N ALA A 346 23.40 3.49 -4.04
CA ALA A 346 24.18 2.27 -4.20
C ALA A 346 23.60 1.32 -5.27
N ALA A 347 22.28 1.26 -5.41
CA ALA A 347 21.60 0.37 -6.35
C ALA A 347 21.45 0.95 -7.78
N SER A 348 21.34 2.28 -7.91
CA SER A 348 21.10 2.97 -9.18
C SER A 348 22.35 3.64 -9.77
N GLY A 349 23.33 3.99 -8.94
CA GLY A 349 24.42 4.90 -9.29
C GLY A 349 24.01 6.37 -9.37
N ALA A 350 22.74 6.69 -9.11
CA ALA A 350 22.18 8.04 -9.11
C ALA A 350 21.75 8.45 -7.70
N GLY A 351 22.12 9.66 -7.28
CA GLY A 351 21.69 10.21 -6.00
C GLY A 351 20.28 10.77 -6.04
N ILE A 352 19.61 10.76 -4.90
CA ILE A 352 18.43 11.58 -4.63
C ILE A 352 18.74 12.51 -3.45
N ASP A 353 18.15 13.69 -3.45
CA ASP A 353 18.28 14.63 -2.34
C ASP A 353 17.31 14.24 -1.21
N ALA A 354 17.87 13.93 -0.03
CA ALA A 354 17.08 13.56 1.15
C ALA A 354 16.20 14.72 1.64
N ASP A 355 16.62 15.97 1.47
CA ASP A 355 15.83 17.14 1.84
C ASP A 355 14.66 17.35 0.87
N GLU A 356 14.87 17.11 -0.42
CA GLU A 356 13.78 17.13 -1.41
C GLU A 356 12.77 16.00 -1.14
N LEU A 357 13.25 14.80 -0.80
CA LEU A 357 12.40 13.67 -0.42
C LEU A 357 11.58 13.96 0.84
N LEU A 358 12.21 14.54 1.87
CA LEU A 358 11.53 14.97 3.10
C LEU A 358 10.45 16.02 2.80
N LEU A 359 10.74 16.98 1.94
CA LEU A 359 9.76 17.99 1.51
C LEU A 359 8.55 17.34 0.81
N ASN A 360 8.79 16.42 -0.13
CA ASN A 360 7.73 15.70 -0.83
C ASN A 360 6.89 14.87 0.14
N LEU A 361 7.51 14.20 1.12
CA LEU A 361 6.84 13.43 2.15
C LEU A 361 5.95 14.31 3.03
N ARG A 362 6.45 15.45 3.49
CA ARG A 362 5.69 16.43 4.27
C ARG A 362 4.48 16.96 3.52
N LEU A 363 4.65 17.34 2.25
CA LEU A 363 3.56 17.82 1.39
C LEU A 363 2.50 16.73 1.19
N TYR A 364 2.93 15.50 0.95
CA TYR A 364 2.00 14.39 0.76
C TYR A 364 1.22 14.06 2.02
N ILE A 365 1.88 14.03 3.18
CA ILE A 365 1.22 13.84 4.49
C ILE A 365 0.20 14.96 4.75
N SER A 366 0.49 16.18 4.33
CA SER A 366 -0.44 17.31 4.44
C SER A 366 -1.70 17.08 3.61
N PHE A 367 -1.54 16.64 2.35
CA PHE A 367 -2.67 16.24 1.50
C PHE A 367 -3.49 15.14 2.18
N MET A 368 -2.85 14.05 2.61
CA MET A 368 -3.54 12.93 3.27
C MET A 368 -4.25 13.36 4.55
N GLY A 369 -3.63 14.23 5.34
CA GLY A 369 -4.21 14.83 6.53
C GLY A 369 -5.53 15.53 6.22
N LEU A 370 -5.51 16.44 5.24
CA LEU A 370 -6.65 17.31 4.93
C LEU A 370 -7.71 16.64 4.04
N SER A 371 -7.33 15.73 3.14
CA SER A 371 -8.25 15.07 2.21
C SER A 371 -8.84 13.76 2.77
N TYR A 372 -8.15 13.12 3.72
CA TYR A 372 -8.56 11.79 4.21
C TYR A 372 -8.67 11.69 5.73
N PHE A 373 -7.66 12.12 6.49
CA PHE A 373 -7.61 11.88 7.94
C PHE A 373 -8.39 12.89 8.79
N LEU A 374 -8.78 14.04 8.23
CA LEU A 374 -9.72 14.94 8.91
C LEU A 374 -11.09 14.31 9.15
N ASP A 375 -11.46 13.28 8.39
CA ASP A 375 -12.70 12.52 8.61
C ASP A 375 -12.52 11.38 9.61
N SER A 376 -11.31 11.11 10.09
CA SER A 376 -11.03 10.00 11.01
C SER A 376 -11.84 10.09 12.31
N PRO A 377 -12.04 11.25 12.97
CA PRO A 377 -12.90 11.34 14.16
C PRO A 377 -14.31 10.79 13.93
N ALA A 378 -14.97 11.21 12.85
CA ALA A 378 -16.31 10.75 12.49
C ALA A 378 -16.32 9.24 12.19
N ARG A 379 -15.33 8.74 11.42
CA ARG A 379 -15.20 7.31 11.08
C ARG A 379 -14.96 6.45 12.31
N ILE A 380 -14.14 6.92 13.24
CA ILE A 380 -13.81 6.23 14.48
C ILE A 380 -15.06 6.18 15.38
N ARG A 381 -15.72 7.32 15.62
CA ARG A 381 -16.93 7.38 16.46
C ARG A 381 -18.07 6.52 15.92
N ALA A 382 -18.20 6.43 14.59
CA ALA A 382 -19.21 5.58 13.96
C ALA A 382 -18.98 4.07 14.19
N ARG A 383 -17.73 3.65 14.40
CA ARG A 383 -17.37 2.23 14.60
C ARG A 383 -17.20 1.87 16.06
N THR A 384 -16.63 2.78 16.85
CA THR A 384 -16.38 2.61 18.28
C THR A 384 -16.89 3.84 19.04
N PRO A 385 -18.21 3.94 19.30
CA PRO A 385 -18.79 5.11 19.98
C PRO A 385 -18.24 5.34 21.39
N ASP A 386 -17.87 4.25 22.08
CA ASP A 386 -17.38 4.27 23.45
C ASP A 386 -15.85 4.42 23.56
N LEU A 387 -15.18 4.87 22.50
CA LEU A 387 -13.71 4.95 22.44
C LEU A 387 -13.11 5.79 23.59
N HIS A 388 -13.81 6.83 24.05
CA HIS A 388 -13.37 7.68 25.16
C HIS A 388 -13.10 6.88 26.46
N ASN A 389 -13.72 5.70 26.61
CA ASN A 389 -13.51 4.82 27.76
C ASN A 389 -12.22 3.98 27.66
N ALA A 390 -11.58 3.93 26.49
CA ALA A 390 -10.32 3.22 26.33
C ALA A 390 -9.22 3.86 27.18
N HIS A 391 -8.39 3.03 27.82
CA HIS A 391 -7.32 3.54 28.68
C HIS A 391 -6.09 4.03 27.90
N SER A 392 -5.85 3.44 26.72
CA SER A 392 -4.74 3.78 25.84
C SER A 392 -5.02 3.28 24.43
N TYR A 393 -4.18 3.65 23.46
CA TYR A 393 -4.24 3.09 22.10
C TYR A 393 -4.04 1.56 22.03
N ARG A 394 -3.57 0.94 23.12
CA ARG A 394 -3.38 -0.52 23.25
C ARG A 394 -4.60 -1.24 23.82
N ASP A 395 -5.63 -0.50 24.22
CA ASP A 395 -6.85 -1.06 24.78
C ASP A 395 -7.54 -1.98 23.76
N PRO A 396 -8.13 -3.13 24.17
CA PRO A 396 -8.95 -3.97 23.29
C PRO A 396 -10.03 -3.22 22.52
N LEU A 397 -10.63 -2.17 23.09
CA LEU A 397 -11.61 -1.30 22.40
C LEU A 397 -11.03 -0.66 21.13
N VAL A 398 -9.73 -0.38 21.12
CA VAL A 398 -9.01 0.15 19.96
C VAL A 398 -8.50 -0.99 19.08
N THR A 399 -7.84 -1.98 19.68
CA THR A 399 -7.04 -2.96 18.94
C THR A 399 -7.85 -4.04 18.22
N GLN A 400 -9.10 -4.30 18.64
CA GLN A 400 -9.97 -5.30 18.02
C GLN A 400 -10.61 -4.86 16.70
N ASP A 401 -10.91 -3.56 16.51
CA ASP A 401 -11.39 -3.03 15.23
C ASP A 401 -10.22 -2.42 14.44
N GLN A 402 -9.72 -3.15 13.45
CA GLN A 402 -8.59 -2.74 12.62
C GLN A 402 -8.78 -1.36 11.98
N SER A 403 -10.01 -1.01 11.59
CA SER A 403 -10.28 0.30 10.98
C SER A 403 -10.11 1.43 11.99
N THR A 404 -10.68 1.30 13.18
CA THR A 404 -10.53 2.25 14.30
C THR A 404 -9.07 2.41 14.68
N ARG A 405 -8.37 1.29 14.90
CA ARG A 405 -6.93 1.30 15.19
C ARG A 405 -6.13 2.05 14.14
N ASN A 406 -6.31 1.70 12.86
CA ASN A 406 -5.55 2.29 11.76
C ASN A 406 -5.87 3.79 11.62
N GLN A 407 -7.14 4.19 11.68
CA GLN A 407 -7.54 5.60 11.58
C GLN A 407 -6.95 6.42 12.73
N LEU A 408 -7.05 5.92 13.97
CA LEU A 408 -6.52 6.61 15.15
C LEU A 408 -4.99 6.77 15.07
N HIS A 409 -4.29 5.68 14.79
CA HIS A 409 -2.83 5.64 14.78
C HIS A 409 -2.24 6.49 13.65
N MET A 410 -2.76 6.35 12.42
CA MET A 410 -2.28 7.12 11.27
C MET A 410 -2.64 8.61 11.41
N LEU A 411 -3.80 8.97 11.98
CA LEU A 411 -4.12 10.35 12.34
C LEU A 411 -3.10 10.91 13.34
N GLY A 412 -2.76 10.14 14.38
CA GLY A 412 -1.70 10.51 15.34
C GLY A 412 -0.36 10.80 14.65
N ASN A 413 0.04 9.98 13.68
CA ASN A 413 1.26 10.19 12.91
C ASN A 413 1.19 11.43 12.01
N VAL A 414 0.06 11.70 11.35
CA VAL A 414 -0.16 12.96 10.60
C VAL A 414 0.05 14.17 11.53
N LEU A 415 -0.58 14.16 12.70
CA LEU A 415 -0.49 15.26 13.66
C LEU A 415 0.92 15.42 14.24
N THR A 416 1.64 14.31 14.46
CA THR A 416 3.03 14.30 14.94
C THR A 416 3.95 14.98 13.92
N VAL A 417 3.82 14.63 12.64
CA VAL A 417 4.58 15.26 11.55
C VAL A 417 4.22 16.74 11.42
N TRP A 418 2.93 17.08 11.54
CA TRP A 418 2.48 18.48 11.47
C TRP A 418 3.03 19.33 12.61
N GLN A 419 3.06 18.78 13.83
CA GLN A 419 3.65 19.42 15.01
C GLN A 419 5.14 19.68 14.78
N ARG A 420 5.89 18.63 14.40
CA ARG A 420 7.35 18.67 14.23
C ARG A 420 7.79 19.68 13.18
N PHE A 421 7.15 19.67 12.00
CA PHE A 421 7.67 20.43 10.86
C PHE A 421 6.91 21.73 10.56
N GLY A 422 5.62 21.80 10.90
CA GLY A 422 4.73 22.81 10.31
C GLY A 422 4.57 22.62 8.81
N LEU A 423 3.32 22.65 8.35
CA LEU A 423 2.98 22.35 6.95
C LEU A 423 2.22 23.50 6.29
N GLY A 424 2.18 24.67 6.93
CA GLY A 424 1.61 25.92 6.40
C GLY A 424 2.50 26.62 5.38
N ALA A 425 1.93 27.58 4.64
CA ALA A 425 2.58 28.19 3.48
C ALA A 425 3.89 28.93 3.81
N ASP A 426 4.06 29.46 5.04
CA ASP A 426 5.31 30.07 5.50
C ASP A 426 6.44 29.04 5.70
N ALA A 427 6.09 27.77 5.90
CA ALA A 427 7.02 26.65 6.01
C ALA A 427 7.26 25.93 4.67
N LEU A 428 6.50 26.30 3.62
CA LEU A 428 6.68 25.76 2.28
C LEU A 428 7.69 26.62 1.53
N PRO A 429 8.70 26.02 0.87
CA PRO A 429 9.59 26.80 0.02
C PRO A 429 8.76 27.56 -1.01
N LYS A 430 9.24 28.75 -1.39
CA LYS A 430 8.80 29.37 -2.65
C LYS A 430 9.12 28.35 -3.73
N LEU A 431 8.09 27.67 -4.23
CA LEU A 431 8.29 26.76 -5.34
C LEU A 431 8.84 27.63 -6.47
N PRO A 432 9.90 27.18 -7.17
CA PRO A 432 10.47 27.96 -8.24
C PRO A 432 9.36 28.32 -9.23
N GLU A 433 9.17 29.62 -9.47
CA GLU A 433 8.26 30.10 -10.52
C GLU A 433 8.72 29.45 -11.82
N ASN A 434 7.90 28.54 -12.36
CA ASN A 434 8.02 27.87 -13.65
C ASN A 434 9.35 28.08 -14.39
N ALA A 435 10.30 27.15 -14.24
CA ALA A 435 11.25 26.88 -15.31
C ALA A 435 10.48 26.12 -16.42
N GLY A 436 9.63 26.86 -17.12
CA GLY A 436 8.75 26.35 -18.16
C GLY A 436 8.94 27.14 -19.45
N SER A 437 9.94 26.74 -20.22
CA SER A 437 9.93 26.66 -21.69
C SER A 437 11.04 25.74 -22.16
#